data_AF-A0A4P6Q7N9-F1
#
_entry.id   AF-A0A4P6Q7N9-F1
#
_cell.length_a   1.000
_cell.length_b   1.000
_cell.length_c   1.000
_cell.angle_alpha   90.00
_cell.angle_beta   90.00
_cell.angle_gamma   90.00
#
_symmetry.space_group_name_H-M   'P 1'
#
loop_
_entity.id
_entity.type
_entity.pdbx_description
1 polymer ?
#
loop_
_entity_poly.entity_id
_entity_poly.type
_entity_poly.pdbx_seq_one_letter_code
_entity_poly.pdbx_strand_id
1 'polypeptide(L)'
;MPRMTPADLNEMITLAVATSDPGQLDTVEALAARLGDRYSPTNTLAIWAQLPTATQVRGFRQWQEHGRVVAKGQKGLGVFMPNTRRKKDTEETGTPEPAAGGDGTRRQAVGYHVGYVWDISQTVPADCQEPRGACTCPLPAPAASGHRPDRQVLAELLAAYTTDEDHEEVSA
;
A
#
# COMPACT_ATOMS: atom_id res chain seq x y z
N MET A 1 -10.51 -5.51 -17.95
CA MET A 1 -9.27 -4.70 -17.82
C MET A 1 -8.13 -5.65 -17.51
N PRO A 2 -6.92 -5.45 -18.07
CA PRO A 2 -5.74 -6.19 -17.65
C PRO A 2 -5.46 -5.96 -16.17
N ARG A 3 -4.83 -6.95 -15.52
CA ARG A 3 -4.40 -6.82 -14.12
C ARG A 3 -3.10 -6.03 -14.09
N MET A 4 -3.04 -5.01 -13.24
CA MET A 4 -1.86 -4.16 -13.07
C MET A 4 -0.64 -5.00 -12.67
N THR A 5 0.48 -4.82 -13.36
CA THR A 5 1.75 -5.45 -13.01
C THR A 5 2.53 -4.61 -12.00
N PRO A 6 3.56 -5.17 -11.32
CA PRO A 6 4.45 -4.38 -10.47
C PRO A 6 5.21 -3.28 -11.24
N ALA A 7 5.45 -3.46 -12.55
CA ALA A 7 6.09 -2.44 -13.38
C ALA A 7 5.15 -1.25 -13.61
N ASP A 8 3.90 -1.52 -14.02
CA ASP A 8 2.86 -0.47 -14.20
C ASP A 8 2.66 0.36 -12.92
N LEU A 9 2.80 -0.27 -11.74
CA LEU A 9 2.66 0.41 -10.46
C LEU A 9 3.87 1.28 -10.11
N ASN A 10 5.09 0.83 -10.45
CA ASN A 10 6.28 1.67 -10.34
C ASN A 10 6.23 2.86 -11.29
N GLU A 11 5.88 2.64 -12.56
CA GLU A 11 5.71 3.71 -13.57
C GLU A 11 4.69 4.76 -13.11
N MET A 12 3.56 4.32 -12.56
CA MET A 12 2.55 5.22 -11.98
C MET A 12 3.08 6.03 -10.79
N ILE A 13 3.97 5.47 -9.96
CA ILE A 13 4.61 6.20 -8.87
C ILE A 13 5.59 7.24 -9.43
N THR A 14 6.46 6.86 -10.36
CA THR A 14 7.41 7.78 -11.02
C THR A 14 6.67 8.96 -11.65
N LEU A 15 5.63 8.70 -12.45
CA LEU A 15 4.81 9.74 -13.07
C LEU A 15 4.12 10.66 -12.04
N ALA A 16 3.61 10.12 -10.94
CA ALA A 16 3.00 10.92 -9.89
C ALA A 16 4.04 11.81 -9.16
N VAL A 17 5.23 11.30 -8.90
CA VAL A 17 6.33 12.07 -8.27
C VAL A 17 6.85 13.16 -9.21
N ALA A 18 7.03 12.87 -10.49
CA ALA A 18 7.50 13.81 -11.51
C ALA A 18 6.49 14.95 -11.80
N THR A 19 5.19 14.69 -11.66
CA THR A 19 4.13 15.68 -11.90
C THR A 19 3.69 16.46 -10.66
N SER A 20 4.26 16.19 -9.48
CA SER A 20 3.83 16.79 -8.22
C SER A 20 4.65 18.01 -7.80
N ASP A 21 3.98 18.98 -7.17
CA ASP A 21 4.58 20.20 -6.63
C ASP A 21 5.67 19.94 -5.57
N PRO A 22 6.58 20.90 -5.30
CA PRO A 22 7.62 20.78 -4.27
C PRO A 22 7.11 20.43 -2.86
N GLY A 23 5.83 20.69 -2.57
CA GLY A 23 5.17 20.30 -1.30
C GLY A 23 4.83 18.81 -1.19
N GLN A 24 5.18 17.97 -2.17
CA GLN A 24 4.79 16.55 -2.20
C GLN A 24 5.19 15.79 -0.94
N LEU A 25 6.39 16.03 -0.37
CA LEU A 25 6.84 15.39 0.86
C LEU A 25 5.85 15.58 2.00
N ASP A 26 5.34 16.79 2.23
CA ASP A 26 4.40 17.08 3.33
C ASP A 26 3.05 16.37 3.12
N THR A 27 2.61 16.22 1.86
CA THR A 27 1.39 15.47 1.54
C THR A 27 1.54 13.96 1.76
N VAL A 28 2.70 13.39 1.39
CA VAL A 28 3.05 11.99 1.66
C VAL A 28 3.19 11.75 3.17
N GLU A 29 3.85 12.66 3.89
CA GLU A 29 4.03 12.58 5.34
C GLU A 29 2.68 12.68 6.08
N ALA A 30 1.75 13.50 5.59
CA ALA A 30 0.39 13.62 6.13
C ALA A 30 -0.46 12.37 5.85
N LEU A 31 -0.33 11.76 4.66
CA LEU A 31 -0.96 10.47 4.37
C LEU A 31 -0.39 9.37 5.26
N ALA A 32 0.94 9.30 5.39
CA ALA A 32 1.65 8.36 6.24
C ALA A 32 1.15 8.40 7.70
N ALA A 33 0.92 9.61 8.23
CA ALA A 33 0.36 9.81 9.57
C ALA A 33 -1.05 9.22 9.74
N ARG A 34 -1.89 9.22 8.68
CA ARG A 34 -3.25 8.64 8.70
C ARG A 34 -3.23 7.11 8.57
N LEU A 35 -2.31 6.58 7.76
CA LEU A 35 -2.22 5.15 7.47
C LEU A 35 -1.55 4.37 8.62
N GLY A 36 -0.54 4.98 9.26
CA GLY A 36 0.29 4.37 10.29
C GLY A 36 1.29 3.36 9.74
N ASP A 37 1.74 2.45 10.61
CA ASP A 37 2.71 1.38 10.34
C ASP A 37 2.20 0.22 9.47
N ARG A 38 0.91 0.21 9.10
CA ARG A 38 0.29 -0.88 8.33
C ARG A 38 0.75 -1.00 6.90
N TYR A 39 1.36 0.04 6.34
CA TYR A 39 1.89 0.07 4.98
C TYR A 39 3.35 0.49 5.01
N SER A 40 4.19 -0.21 4.24
CA SER A 40 5.58 0.20 4.03
C SER A 40 5.66 1.58 3.37
N PRO A 41 6.76 2.33 3.50
CA PRO A 41 6.97 3.60 2.80
C PRO A 41 6.63 3.53 1.31
N THR A 42 7.07 2.47 0.62
CA THR A 42 6.74 2.20 -0.80
C THR A 42 5.26 2.01 -1.06
N ASN A 43 4.53 1.31 -0.19
CA ASN A 43 3.08 1.14 -0.33
C ASN A 43 2.31 2.42 0.06
N THR A 44 2.83 3.24 0.98
CA THR A 44 2.30 4.57 1.27
C THR A 44 2.45 5.50 0.06
N LEU A 45 3.61 5.47 -0.61
CA LEU A 45 3.83 6.23 -1.84
C LEU A 45 2.96 5.71 -3.00
N ALA A 46 2.79 4.39 -3.13
CA ALA A 46 1.86 3.78 -4.09
C ALA A 46 0.41 4.21 -3.87
N ILE A 47 -0.05 4.27 -2.61
CA ILE A 47 -1.39 4.78 -2.26
C ILE A 47 -1.48 6.28 -2.57
N TRP A 48 -0.48 7.07 -2.21
CA TRP A 48 -0.42 8.51 -2.49
C TRP A 48 -0.54 8.81 -3.99
N ALA A 49 0.26 8.13 -4.83
CA ALA A 49 0.26 8.31 -6.28
C ALA A 49 -1.10 8.03 -6.94
N GLN A 50 -1.97 7.23 -6.29
CA GLN A 50 -3.31 6.89 -6.79
C GLN A 50 -4.43 7.70 -6.11
N LEU A 51 -4.25 8.10 -4.85
CA LEU A 51 -5.24 8.82 -4.04
C LEU A 51 -4.56 9.58 -2.86
N PRO A 52 -4.03 10.80 -3.09
CA PRO A 52 -3.36 11.59 -2.04
C PRO A 52 -4.27 11.95 -0.84
N THR A 53 -5.59 11.98 -1.09
CA THR A 53 -6.63 12.31 -0.11
C THR A 53 -7.09 11.12 0.73
N ALA A 54 -6.49 9.94 0.56
CA ALA A 54 -6.86 8.75 1.33
C ALA A 54 -6.74 8.97 2.85
N THR A 55 -7.62 8.31 3.60
CA THR A 55 -7.78 8.48 5.05
C THR A 55 -7.80 7.16 5.82
N GLN A 56 -8.41 6.11 5.26
CA GLN A 56 -8.39 4.77 5.82
C GLN A 56 -8.40 3.78 4.68
N VAL A 57 -7.30 3.07 4.47
CA VAL A 57 -7.14 2.12 3.37
C VAL A 57 -7.08 0.71 3.92
N ARG A 58 -7.89 -0.21 3.36
CA ARG A 58 -8.01 -1.61 3.80
C ARG A 58 -8.27 -2.55 2.63
N GLY A 59 -7.99 -3.84 2.82
CA GLY A 59 -8.35 -4.90 1.88
C GLY A 59 -9.85 -5.21 1.89
N PHE A 60 -10.36 -5.80 0.81
CA PHE A 60 -11.80 -6.09 0.62
C PHE A 60 -12.45 -6.85 1.80
N ARG A 61 -11.80 -7.92 2.31
CA ARG A 61 -12.30 -8.69 3.47
C ARG A 61 -12.30 -7.88 4.77
N GLN A 62 -11.25 -7.09 4.99
CA GLN A 62 -11.18 -6.21 6.16
C GLN A 62 -12.31 -5.18 6.16
N TRP A 63 -12.74 -4.69 5.00
CA TRP A 63 -13.93 -3.82 4.93
C TRP A 63 -15.20 -4.56 5.36
N GLN A 64 -15.40 -5.81 4.94
CA GLN A 64 -16.54 -6.63 5.36
C GLN A 64 -16.54 -6.86 6.88
N GLU A 65 -15.38 -7.16 7.46
CA GLU A 65 -15.17 -7.27 8.92
C GLU A 65 -15.50 -5.97 9.66
N HIS A 66 -15.36 -4.81 9.00
CA HIS A 66 -15.70 -3.48 9.53
C HIS A 66 -17.11 -3.02 9.11
N GLY A 67 -17.99 -3.94 8.71
CA GLY A 67 -19.40 -3.64 8.37
C GLY A 67 -19.59 -2.80 7.10
N ARG A 68 -18.61 -2.79 6.19
CA ARG A 68 -18.61 -1.99 4.95
C ARG A 68 -18.35 -2.86 3.73
N VAL A 69 -18.86 -2.45 2.58
CA VAL A 69 -18.61 -3.08 1.28
C VAL A 69 -18.07 -2.05 0.30
N VAL A 70 -17.18 -2.48 -0.60
CA VAL A 70 -16.70 -1.63 -1.70
C VAL A 70 -17.87 -1.29 -2.61
N ALA A 71 -18.05 0.01 -2.90
CA ALA A 71 -19.14 0.46 -3.75
C ALA A 71 -18.96 -0.04 -5.19
N LYS A 72 -20.07 -0.37 -5.86
CA LYS A 72 -20.06 -0.96 -7.20
C LYS A 72 -19.36 -0.02 -8.20
N GLY A 73 -18.38 -0.56 -8.92
CA GLY A 73 -17.59 0.18 -9.93
C GLY A 73 -16.34 0.91 -9.40
N GLN A 74 -16.07 0.89 -8.09
CA GLN A 74 -14.88 1.53 -7.53
C GLN A 74 -13.58 0.80 -7.88
N LYS A 75 -12.60 1.54 -8.42
CA LYS A 75 -11.25 1.03 -8.75
C LYS A 75 -10.43 0.84 -7.47
N GLY A 76 -9.87 -0.34 -7.27
CA GLY A 76 -8.95 -0.59 -6.16
C GLY A 76 -7.59 0.08 -6.37
N LEU A 77 -7.00 0.57 -5.29
CA LEU A 77 -5.65 1.11 -5.22
C LEU A 77 -4.66 -0.07 -5.21
N GLY A 78 -3.70 -0.05 -6.14
CA GLY A 78 -2.63 -1.06 -6.23
C GLY A 78 -1.60 -0.90 -5.12
N VAL A 79 -1.22 -2.02 -4.48
CA VAL A 79 -0.12 -2.09 -3.50
C VAL A 79 0.74 -3.32 -3.78
N PHE A 80 2.05 -3.22 -3.50
CA PHE A 80 2.98 -4.34 -3.61
C PHE A 80 2.73 -5.35 -2.48
N MET A 81 2.40 -6.59 -2.86
CA MET A 81 2.21 -7.71 -1.94
C MET A 81 3.24 -8.82 -2.22
N PRO A 82 3.93 -9.35 -1.18
CA PRO A 82 4.97 -10.36 -1.36
C PRO A 82 4.39 -11.73 -1.74
N ASN A 83 4.97 -12.33 -2.78
CA ASN A 83 4.71 -13.72 -3.18
C ASN A 83 5.45 -14.67 -2.22
N THR A 84 4.80 -15.08 -1.14
CA THR A 84 5.37 -16.06 -0.21
C THR A 84 5.31 -17.46 -0.79
N ARG A 85 6.47 -18.14 -0.90
CA ARG A 85 6.52 -19.59 -1.14
C ARG A 85 6.94 -20.29 0.16
N ARG A 86 6.33 -21.46 0.43
CA ARG A 86 6.88 -22.40 1.41
C ARG A 86 8.14 -23.01 0.78
N LYS A 87 9.31 -22.86 1.42
CA LYS A 87 10.41 -23.78 1.16
C LYS A 87 9.94 -25.18 1.55
N LYS A 88 10.26 -26.16 0.71
CA LYS A 88 10.22 -27.57 1.08
C LYS A 88 11.64 -27.91 1.47
N ASP A 89 11.85 -28.34 2.69
CA ASP A 89 13.19 -28.63 3.17
C ASP A 89 13.75 -29.85 2.43
N THR A 90 14.94 -29.68 1.87
CA THR A 90 15.83 -30.74 1.43
C THR A 90 17.14 -30.49 2.18
N GLU A 91 17.61 -31.50 2.90
CA GLU A 91 18.86 -31.50 3.69
C GLU A 91 20.06 -31.16 2.78
N GLU A 92 21.16 -30.55 3.20
CA GLU A 92 22.04 -30.74 4.37
C GLU A 92 22.68 -29.39 4.82
N THR A 93 23.40 -29.20 5.94
CA THR A 93 23.70 -30.01 7.15
C THR A 93 24.12 -29.06 8.30
N GLY A 94 24.13 -29.51 9.56
CA GLY A 94 25.04 -28.96 10.59
C GLY A 94 24.44 -28.38 11.89
N THR A 95 24.18 -29.27 12.86
CA THR A 95 24.02 -29.03 14.32
C THR A 95 22.74 -28.33 14.84
N PRO A 96 21.99 -28.95 15.79
CA PRO A 96 20.77 -28.38 16.41
C PRO A 96 20.95 -27.89 17.87
N GLU A 97 20.02 -27.03 18.35
CA GLU A 97 19.51 -26.80 19.75
C GLU A 97 18.98 -25.33 19.92
N PRO A 98 18.02 -24.99 20.81
CA PRO A 98 16.61 -25.31 20.56
C PRO A 98 15.59 -24.15 20.76
N ALA A 99 14.50 -24.25 19.99
CA ALA A 99 13.11 -23.80 20.19
C ALA A 99 12.72 -22.58 21.06
N ALA A 100 11.94 -21.67 20.44
CA ALA A 100 10.80 -20.99 21.08
C ALA A 100 9.64 -20.72 20.08
N GLY A 101 8.74 -21.71 19.93
CA GLY A 101 7.33 -21.53 19.53
C GLY A 101 6.97 -20.84 18.19
N GLY A 102 6.71 -21.62 17.14
CA GLY A 102 5.93 -21.19 15.96
C GLY A 102 6.30 -21.91 14.67
N ASP A 103 5.33 -22.59 14.04
CA ASP A 103 5.41 -23.35 12.76
C ASP A 103 6.59 -22.93 11.84
N GLY A 104 7.66 -23.74 11.87
CA GLY A 104 8.99 -23.40 11.37
C GLY A 104 9.16 -23.26 9.86
N THR A 105 8.09 -23.14 9.08
CA THR A 105 8.20 -22.90 7.63
C THR A 105 8.59 -21.46 7.34
N ARG A 106 9.91 -21.20 7.23
CA ARG A 106 10.48 -19.88 6.85
C ARG A 106 10.04 -19.47 5.43
N ARG A 107 8.87 -18.84 5.34
CA ARG A 107 8.29 -18.31 4.11
C ARG A 107 9.19 -17.21 3.54
N GLN A 108 9.83 -17.50 2.41
CA GLN A 108 10.61 -16.51 1.68
C GLN A 108 9.71 -15.80 0.66
N ALA A 109 9.85 -14.48 0.54
CA ALA A 109 9.27 -13.73 -0.56
C ALA A 109 10.10 -14.01 -1.82
N VAL A 110 9.44 -14.51 -2.88
CA VAL A 110 10.09 -14.90 -4.16
C VAL A 110 9.80 -13.87 -5.27
N GLY A 111 9.26 -12.72 -4.90
CA GLY A 111 8.86 -11.62 -5.79
C GLY A 111 7.63 -10.91 -5.24
N TYR A 112 7.07 -9.98 -6.02
CA TYR A 112 5.88 -9.21 -5.65
C TYR A 112 4.77 -9.34 -6.71
N HIS A 113 3.53 -9.13 -6.30
CA HIS A 113 2.39 -8.92 -7.20
C HIS A 113 1.60 -7.69 -6.73
N VAL A 114 0.75 -7.15 -7.61
CA VAL A 114 -0.18 -6.08 -7.22
C VAL A 114 -1.41 -6.70 -6.56
N GLY A 115 -1.55 -6.41 -5.26
CA GLY A 115 -2.78 -6.56 -4.50
C GLY A 115 -3.61 -5.28 -4.58
N TYR A 116 -4.89 -5.37 -4.21
CA TYR A 116 -5.80 -4.22 -4.25
C TYR A 116 -6.38 -3.93 -2.87
N VAL A 117 -6.42 -2.65 -2.54
CA VAL A 117 -7.00 -2.07 -1.33
C VAL A 117 -7.92 -0.91 -1.71
N TRP A 118 -8.80 -0.48 -0.81
CA TRP A 118 -9.76 0.60 -1.06
C TRP A 118 -9.76 1.57 0.11
N ASP A 119 -9.90 2.87 -0.18
CA ASP A 119 -10.16 3.88 0.84
C ASP A 119 -11.62 3.85 1.30
N ILE A 120 -11.88 4.35 2.52
CA ILE A 120 -13.23 4.47 3.09
C ILE A 120 -14.21 5.22 2.18
N SER A 121 -13.76 6.24 1.44
CA SER A 121 -14.57 7.00 0.47
C SER A 121 -15.10 6.14 -0.67
N GLN A 122 -14.45 5.00 -0.95
CA GLN A 122 -14.83 4.05 -1.99
C GLN A 122 -15.74 2.92 -1.47
N THR A 123 -16.20 3.02 -0.23
CA THR A 123 -16.99 1.99 0.43
C THR A 123 -18.32 2.55 0.93
N VAL A 124 -19.39 1.75 0.87
CA VAL A 124 -20.68 2.01 1.53
C VAL A 124 -20.87 1.08 2.73
N PRO A 125 -21.67 1.45 3.75
CA PRO A 125 -22.04 0.53 4.81
C PRO A 125 -22.73 -0.72 4.24
N ALA A 126 -22.53 -1.88 4.84
CA ALA A 126 -23.03 -3.16 4.30
C ALA A 126 -24.57 -3.27 4.35
N ASP A 127 -25.18 -2.58 5.31
CA ASP A 127 -26.61 -2.34 5.48
C ASP A 127 -27.18 -1.31 4.49
N CYS A 128 -26.33 -0.57 3.78
CA CYS A 128 -26.71 0.51 2.86
C CYS A 128 -26.62 0.11 1.38
N GLN A 129 -27.58 -0.69 0.92
CA GLN A 129 -27.76 -1.04 -0.50
C GLN A 129 -29.01 -0.38 -1.12
N GLU A 130 -28.91 0.95 -1.30
CA GLU A 130 -29.74 1.82 -2.17
C GLU A 130 -31.27 1.91 -1.90
N PRO A 131 -31.98 2.88 -2.51
CA PRO A 131 -31.88 4.32 -2.29
C PRO A 131 -32.99 4.81 -1.33
N ARG A 132 -33.18 4.15 -0.17
CA ARG A 132 -34.21 4.54 0.82
C ARG A 132 -33.61 5.02 2.14
N GLY A 133 -33.44 6.34 2.26
CA GLY A 133 -33.15 7.02 3.51
C GLY A 133 -31.68 7.36 3.74
N ALA A 134 -31.46 8.32 4.64
CA ALA A 134 -30.13 8.78 5.01
C ALA A 134 -29.43 7.73 5.88
N CYS A 135 -28.45 7.03 5.31
CA CYS A 135 -27.60 6.07 6.01
C CYS A 135 -26.82 6.74 7.14
N THR A 136 -27.23 6.48 8.39
CA THR A 136 -26.65 6.99 9.63
C THR A 136 -25.65 6.00 10.25
N CYS A 137 -24.76 5.42 9.43
CA CYS A 137 -23.66 4.63 9.97
C CYS A 137 -22.53 5.56 10.46
N PRO A 138 -22.05 5.39 11.70
CA PRO A 138 -20.86 6.09 12.16
C PRO A 138 -19.67 5.67 11.29
N LEU A 139 -18.85 6.65 10.89
CA LEU A 139 -17.58 6.35 10.23
C LEU A 139 -16.73 5.50 11.19
N PRO A 140 -16.14 4.37 10.76
CA PRO A 140 -15.18 3.64 11.58
C PRO A 140 -14.10 4.62 12.07
N ALA A 141 -13.74 4.53 13.34
CA ALA A 141 -12.74 5.40 13.92
C ALA A 141 -11.44 5.35 13.08
N PRO A 142 -10.75 6.48 12.90
CA PRO A 142 -9.40 6.43 12.34
C PRO A 142 -8.59 5.47 13.20
N ALA A 143 -7.73 4.68 12.55
CA ALA A 143 -6.90 3.76 13.31
C ALA A 143 -6.01 4.56 14.27
N ALA A 144 -5.80 4.02 15.47
CA ALA A 144 -4.83 4.57 16.40
C ALA A 144 -3.49 4.73 15.66
N SER A 145 -2.91 5.93 15.76
CA SER A 145 -1.71 6.33 15.04
C SER A 145 -0.56 5.37 15.37
N GLY A 146 -0.27 4.45 14.45
CA GLY A 146 0.87 3.53 14.57
C GLY A 146 2.21 4.28 14.43
N HIS A 147 3.32 3.53 14.41
CA HIS A 147 4.61 4.13 14.15
C HIS A 147 4.62 4.76 12.74
N ARG A 148 4.69 6.10 12.67
CA ARG A 148 4.76 6.83 11.41
C ARG A 148 6.09 6.48 10.73
N PRO A 149 6.13 6.15 9.43
CA PRO A 149 7.39 6.01 8.72
C PRO A 149 8.17 7.33 8.80
N ASP A 150 9.48 7.22 8.99
CA ASP A 150 10.35 8.36 9.22
C ASP A 150 10.38 9.33 8.03
N ARG A 151 10.43 10.64 8.31
CA ARG A 151 10.38 11.69 7.27
C ARG A 151 11.58 11.63 6.33
N GLN A 152 12.76 11.26 6.83
CA GLN A 152 13.96 11.09 6.01
C GLN A 152 13.79 9.88 5.07
N VAL A 153 13.26 8.76 5.57
CA VAL A 153 12.96 7.58 4.72
C VAL A 153 11.95 7.91 3.61
N LEU A 154 10.95 8.74 3.90
CA LEU A 154 10.01 9.22 2.88
C LEU A 154 10.67 10.17 1.86
N ALA A 155 11.57 11.05 2.31
CA ALA A 155 12.30 11.97 1.44
C ALA A 155 13.31 11.26 0.53
N GLU A 156 14.07 10.30 1.07
CA GLU A 156 15.00 9.45 0.32
C GLU A 156 14.26 8.60 -0.72
N LEU A 157 13.09 8.05 -0.36
CA LEU A 157 12.26 7.29 -1.29
C LEU A 157 11.70 8.18 -2.41
N LEU A 158 11.21 9.38 -2.09
CA LEU A 158 10.77 10.34 -3.10
C LEU A 158 11.90 10.70 -4.06
N ALA A 159 13.09 11.03 -3.54
CA ALA A 159 14.27 11.33 -4.35
C ALA A 159 14.63 10.16 -5.30
N ALA A 160 14.56 8.92 -4.82
CA ALA A 160 14.81 7.71 -5.63
C ALA A 160 13.77 7.48 -6.76
N TYR A 161 12.59 8.12 -6.69
CA TYR A 161 11.60 8.17 -7.79
C TYR A 161 11.64 9.49 -8.59
N THR A 162 12.46 10.47 -8.18
CA THR A 162 12.69 11.75 -8.89
C THR A 162 13.94 11.74 -9.76
N THR A 163 14.93 10.88 -9.48
CA THR A 163 16.15 10.79 -10.29
C THR A 163 15.91 10.08 -11.62
N ASP A 164 15.36 10.82 -12.59
CA ASP A 164 15.70 10.62 -13.99
C ASP A 164 17.19 10.93 -14.22
N GLU A 165 17.80 10.25 -15.19
CA GLU A 165 19.21 10.42 -15.56
C GLU A 165 19.40 11.69 -16.42
N ASP A 166 19.21 12.87 -15.84
CA ASP A 166 19.54 14.17 -16.45
C ASP A 166 21.06 14.39 -16.54
N HIS A 167 21.76 13.53 -17.30
CA HIS A 167 23.12 13.83 -17.77
C HIS A 167 23.56 13.07 -19.03
N GLU A 168 22.92 13.37 -20.17
CA GLU A 168 23.68 13.38 -21.43
C GLU A 168 23.45 14.67 -22.21
N GLU A 169 24.24 15.70 -21.84
CA GLU A 169 24.64 16.75 -22.78
C GLU A 169 25.22 16.09 -24.04
N VAL A 170 24.51 16.16 -25.16
CA VAL A 170 25.15 16.14 -26.48
C VAL A 170 24.96 17.49 -27.13
N SER A 171 25.82 18.41 -26.70
CA SER A 171 26.19 19.58 -27.50
C SER A 171 27.05 19.11 -28.68
N ALA A 172 26.49 19.15 -29.90
CA ALA A 172 27.22 19.06 -31.18
C ALA A 172 26.35 19.60 -32.33
#